data_AF-A0A8T4IVH1-F1
#
_entry.id   AF-A0A8T4IVH1-F1
#
_cell.length_a   1.000
_cell.length_b   1.000
_cell.length_c   1.000
_cell.angle_alpha   90.00
_cell.angle_beta   90.00
_cell.angle_gamma   90.00
#
_symmetry.space_group_name_H-M   'P 1'
#
loop_
_entity.id
_entity.type
_entity.pdbx_description
1 polymer ?
#
loop_
_entity_poly.entity_id
_entity_poly.type
_entity_poly.pdbx_seq_one_letter_code
_entity_poly.pdbx_strand_id
1 'polypeptide(L)'
;MEAELQELADHLAKHGLQVAHEGAAPQSLRVTHPLNASLSDEIAMAEGRYVTDFGYEVGPFGEERECAGRIAHMLAATPQGSTCWIPPSGLAAELTPAGVHWDACQVPAYLGDRVLARLGRESGAVIRDPYGRRLTWLIDPLATRGWAIPEATCIQLLSTAQHVTEPPAWCTRSSFAHWARGWAEHGLTDARLLHVVIRAEHGPRERESRAEW
;
A
#
# COMPACT_ATOMS: atom_id res chain seq x y z
N MET A 1 15.93 -16.83 -21.92
CA MET A 1 16.04 -17.53 -20.62
C MET A 1 16.64 -16.63 -19.53
N GLU A 2 17.79 -15.99 -19.76
CA GLU A 2 18.40 -15.09 -18.76
C GLU A 2 17.58 -13.79 -18.54
N ALA A 3 16.91 -13.29 -19.58
CA ALA A 3 16.06 -12.11 -19.50
C ALA A 3 14.80 -12.34 -18.64
N GLU A 4 14.13 -13.48 -18.79
CA GLU A 4 12.95 -13.83 -17.99
C GLU A 4 13.31 -14.01 -16.51
N LEU A 5 14.50 -14.57 -16.22
CA LEU A 5 14.98 -14.72 -14.85
C LEU A 5 15.31 -13.36 -14.21
N GLN A 6 15.89 -12.44 -15.00
CA GLN A 6 16.14 -11.07 -14.55
C GLN A 6 14.85 -10.28 -14.32
N GLU A 7 13.85 -10.42 -15.19
CA GLU A 7 12.54 -9.79 -14.99
C GLU A 7 11.85 -10.30 -13.72
N LEU A 8 11.92 -11.61 -13.46
CA LEU A 8 11.44 -12.20 -12.22
C LEU A 8 12.19 -11.63 -11.00
N ALA A 9 13.52 -11.54 -11.05
CA ALA A 9 14.33 -10.95 -9.99
C ALA A 9 13.94 -9.50 -9.68
N ASP A 10 13.72 -8.69 -10.71
CA ASP A 10 13.27 -7.30 -10.57
C ASP A 10 11.88 -7.21 -9.91
N HIS A 11 10.98 -8.13 -10.24
CA HIS A 11 9.67 -8.21 -9.58
C HIS A 11 9.79 -8.64 -8.12
N LEU A 12 10.59 -9.66 -7.81
CA LEU A 12 10.83 -10.12 -6.43
C LEU A 12 11.47 -9.03 -5.56
N ALA A 13 12.40 -8.26 -6.11
CA ALA A 13 12.99 -7.10 -5.42
C ALA A 13 11.94 -6.02 -5.10
N LYS A 14 10.96 -5.78 -5.99
CA LYS A 14 9.81 -4.88 -5.71
C LYS A 14 8.91 -5.41 -4.59
N HIS A 15 8.89 -6.72 -4.36
CA HIS A 15 8.23 -7.34 -3.20
C HIS A 15 9.07 -7.26 -1.91
N GLY A 16 10.27 -6.67 -1.96
CA GLY A 16 11.15 -6.51 -0.80
C GLY A 16 11.98 -7.74 -0.47
N LEU A 17 12.01 -8.73 -1.36
CA LEU A 17 12.86 -9.91 -1.21
C LEU A 17 14.30 -9.61 -1.62
N GLN A 18 15.25 -10.24 -0.95
CA GLN A 18 16.64 -10.25 -1.38
C GLN A 18 16.82 -11.36 -2.41
N VAL A 19 17.32 -11.01 -3.59
CA VAL A 19 17.55 -11.96 -4.67
C VAL A 19 19.05 -12.05 -4.91
N ALA A 20 19.58 -13.27 -4.94
CA ALA A 20 20.94 -13.57 -5.30
C ALA A 20 20.94 -14.63 -6.40
N HIS A 21 21.76 -14.45 -7.43
CA HIS A 21 22.05 -15.55 -8.35
C HIS A 21 22.95 -16.54 -7.60
N GLU A 22 22.54 -17.81 -7.55
CA GLU A 22 23.30 -18.85 -6.87
C GLU A 22 23.49 -20.06 -7.79
N GLY A 23 24.63 -20.74 -7.65
CA GLY A 23 24.92 -21.97 -8.39
C GLY A 23 25.83 -21.79 -9.61
N ALA A 24 26.57 -22.86 -9.92
CA ALA A 24 27.45 -22.99 -11.08
C ALA A 24 26.68 -23.18 -12.42
N ALA A 25 25.35 -23.20 -12.36
CA ALA A 25 24.45 -23.25 -13.52
C ALA A 25 23.74 -21.89 -13.67
N PRO A 26 23.70 -21.28 -14.86
CA PRO A 26 23.28 -19.89 -15.05
C PRO A 26 21.75 -19.64 -14.96
N GLN A 27 20.99 -20.49 -14.26
CA GLN A 27 19.52 -20.54 -14.38
C GLN A 27 18.73 -20.67 -13.06
N SER A 28 19.34 -20.38 -11.91
CA SER A 28 18.62 -20.32 -10.63
C SER A 28 18.84 -19.02 -9.84
N LEU A 29 17.85 -18.67 -9.04
CA LEU A 29 17.82 -17.54 -8.13
C LEU A 29 17.60 -18.04 -6.71
N ARG A 30 18.48 -17.69 -5.78
CA ARG A 30 18.15 -17.75 -4.35
C ARG A 30 17.37 -16.51 -3.97
N VAL A 31 16.22 -16.71 -3.35
CA VAL A 31 15.31 -15.66 -2.90
C VAL A 31 15.17 -15.77 -1.38
N THR A 32 15.47 -14.69 -0.66
CA THR A 32 15.55 -14.69 0.81
C THR A 32 14.73 -13.55 1.42
N HIS A 33 14.03 -13.84 2.50
CA HIS A 33 13.32 -12.84 3.28
C HIS A 33 14.31 -11.94 4.06
N PRO A 34 14.26 -10.60 3.92
CA PRO A 34 15.28 -9.70 4.49
C PRO A 34 15.30 -9.67 6.03
N LEU A 35 14.16 -9.92 6.66
CA LEU A 35 14.03 -9.94 8.13
C LEU A 35 14.20 -11.34 8.72
N ASN A 36 14.26 -12.38 7.88
CA ASN A 36 14.37 -13.76 8.35
C ASN A 36 15.10 -14.62 7.32
N ALA A 37 16.42 -14.73 7.45
CA ALA A 37 17.26 -15.48 6.54
C ALA A 37 16.94 -17.00 6.49
N SER A 38 16.18 -17.54 7.46
CA SER A 38 15.72 -18.94 7.39
C SER A 38 14.53 -19.15 6.45
N LEU A 39 13.88 -18.07 6.00
CA LEU A 39 12.86 -18.10 4.95
C LEU A 39 13.55 -17.77 3.63
N SER A 40 14.08 -18.80 2.98
CA SER A 40 14.67 -18.71 1.65
C SER A 40 14.18 -19.85 0.76
N ASP A 41 14.14 -19.60 -0.53
CA ASP A 41 13.83 -20.61 -1.55
C ASP A 41 14.79 -20.44 -2.73
N GLU A 42 15.02 -21.50 -3.49
CA GLU A 42 15.78 -21.46 -4.74
C GLU A 42 14.83 -21.69 -5.92
N ILE A 43 14.76 -20.72 -6.81
CA ILE A 43 13.88 -20.72 -7.97
C ILE A 43 14.70 -21.07 -9.20
N ALA A 44 14.37 -22.19 -9.84
CA ALA A 44 14.99 -22.65 -11.07
C ALA A 44 14.00 -22.61 -12.24
N MET A 45 14.55 -22.53 -13.45
CA MET A 45 13.79 -22.67 -14.68
C MET A 45 13.78 -24.14 -15.12
N ALA A 46 12.60 -24.74 -15.29
CA ALA A 46 12.45 -26.08 -15.86
C ALA A 46 11.21 -26.15 -16.76
N GLU A 47 11.35 -26.76 -17.95
CA GLU A 47 10.23 -27.06 -18.86
C GLU A 47 9.30 -25.87 -19.19
N GLY A 48 9.84 -24.65 -19.30
CA GLY A 48 9.01 -23.47 -19.58
C GLY A 48 8.39 -22.82 -18.35
N ARG A 49 8.75 -23.26 -17.14
CA ARG A 49 8.17 -22.84 -15.86
C ARG A 49 9.23 -22.50 -14.83
N TYR A 50 8.84 -21.68 -13.86
CA TYR A 50 9.59 -21.45 -12.63
C TYR A 50 9.19 -22.49 -11.59
N VAL A 51 10.19 -23.10 -10.95
CA VAL A 51 10.02 -24.19 -9.99
C VAL A 51 10.89 -23.92 -8.77
N THR A 52 10.39 -24.25 -7.57
CA THR A 52 11.18 -24.17 -6.33
C THR A 52 12.10 -25.38 -6.15
N ASP A 53 13.03 -25.33 -5.20
CA ASP A 53 13.91 -26.47 -4.86
C ASP A 53 13.13 -27.68 -4.30
N PHE A 54 11.95 -27.42 -3.73
CA PHE A 54 10.97 -28.43 -3.31
C PHE A 54 10.15 -29.01 -4.46
N GLY A 55 10.38 -28.58 -5.71
CA GLY A 55 9.66 -29.05 -6.89
C GLY A 55 8.25 -28.48 -7.04
N TYR A 56 7.94 -27.36 -6.37
CA TYR A 56 6.65 -26.68 -6.53
C TYR A 56 6.66 -25.82 -7.79
N GLU A 57 5.68 -26.03 -8.67
CA GLU A 57 5.50 -25.19 -9.86
C GLU A 57 4.95 -23.81 -9.47
N VAL A 58 5.76 -22.78 -9.66
CA VAL A 58 5.37 -21.40 -9.38
C VAL A 58 4.50 -20.85 -10.49
N GLY A 59 4.84 -21.10 -11.76
CA GLY A 59 4.11 -20.61 -12.93
C GLY A 59 4.93 -20.60 -14.22
N PRO A 60 4.31 -20.29 -15.38
CA PRO A 60 4.99 -20.26 -16.67
C PRO A 60 5.89 -19.03 -16.85
N PHE A 61 6.78 -19.08 -17.84
CA PHE A 61 7.50 -17.89 -18.33
C PHE A 61 6.54 -16.89 -19.00
N GLY A 62 6.82 -15.60 -18.90
CA GLY A 62 5.96 -14.50 -19.37
C GLY A 62 4.91 -14.03 -18.35
N GLU A 63 4.83 -14.68 -17.18
CA GLU A 63 3.98 -14.29 -16.05
C GLU A 63 4.82 -13.91 -14.81
N GLU A 64 6.01 -13.35 -15.01
CA GLU A 64 7.02 -13.05 -13.99
C GLU A 64 6.44 -12.27 -12.80
N ARG A 65 5.54 -11.32 -13.08
CA ARG A 65 4.86 -10.52 -12.06
C ARG A 65 3.96 -11.37 -11.15
N GLU A 66 3.20 -12.31 -11.72
CA GLU A 66 2.32 -13.18 -10.94
C GLU A 66 3.13 -14.24 -10.19
N CYS A 67 4.14 -14.81 -10.85
CA CYS A 67 5.10 -15.71 -10.25
C CYS A 67 5.82 -15.09 -9.04
N ALA A 68 6.27 -13.84 -9.15
CA ALA A 68 6.87 -13.10 -8.04
C ALA A 68 5.89 -12.93 -6.87
N GLY A 69 4.62 -12.65 -7.14
CA GLY A 69 3.58 -12.58 -6.11
C GLY A 69 3.38 -13.91 -5.37
N ARG A 70 3.39 -15.03 -6.09
CA ARG A 70 3.29 -16.39 -5.50
C ARG A 70 4.52 -16.74 -4.65
N ILE A 71 5.73 -16.47 -5.15
CA ILE A 71 6.99 -16.68 -4.40
C ILE A 71 7.02 -15.81 -3.14
N ALA A 72 6.64 -14.55 -3.25
CA ALA A 72 6.55 -13.65 -2.11
C ALA A 72 5.56 -14.17 -1.06
N HIS A 73 4.40 -14.64 -1.49
CA HIS A 73 3.43 -15.29 -0.60
C HIS A 73 4.00 -16.54 0.10
N MET A 74 4.70 -17.42 -0.64
CA MET A 74 5.35 -18.62 -0.09
C MET A 74 6.39 -18.29 0.98
N LEU A 75 7.20 -17.25 0.75
CA LEU A 75 8.22 -16.78 1.69
C LEU A 75 7.66 -15.88 2.80
N ALA A 76 6.33 -15.76 2.91
CA ALA A 76 5.64 -14.81 3.78
C ALA A 76 6.16 -13.36 3.62
N ALA A 77 6.82 -13.07 2.51
CA ALA A 77 7.14 -11.73 2.08
C ALA A 77 5.86 -11.15 1.51
N THR A 78 5.15 -10.39 2.32
CA THR A 78 4.07 -9.57 1.76
C THR A 78 4.68 -8.63 0.73
N PRO A 79 4.03 -8.40 -0.43
CA PRO A 79 4.35 -7.24 -1.24
C PRO A 79 4.50 -6.04 -0.33
N GLN A 80 5.52 -5.21 -0.55
CA GLN A 80 5.52 -3.88 0.04
C GLN A 80 4.23 -3.20 -0.45
N GLY A 81 3.23 -3.18 0.43
CA GLY A 81 1.87 -2.70 0.20
C GLY A 81 0.73 -3.73 0.08
N SER A 82 0.90 -4.97 0.54
CA SER A 82 -0.24 -5.88 0.72
C SER A 82 -0.07 -6.77 1.94
N THR A 83 -0.28 -6.19 3.13
CA THR A 83 -0.81 -7.01 4.23
C THR A 83 -2.28 -7.26 3.93
N CYS A 84 -2.73 -8.51 4.01
CA CYS A 84 -4.17 -8.82 4.06
C CYS A 84 -4.67 -8.37 5.44
N TRP A 85 -4.74 -7.06 5.62
CA TRP A 85 -5.37 -6.46 6.77
C TRP A 85 -6.87 -6.49 6.53
N ILE A 86 -7.56 -7.15 7.46
CA ILE A 86 -9.01 -7.28 7.44
C ILE A 86 -9.55 -6.32 8.49
N PRO A 87 -10.37 -5.34 8.09
CA PRO A 87 -11.05 -4.46 9.02
C PRO A 87 -11.92 -5.18 10.02
N PRO A 88 -12.20 -4.57 11.19
CA PRO A 88 -13.05 -5.17 12.18
C PRO A 88 -14.41 -5.49 11.56
N SER A 89 -14.89 -6.71 11.81
CA SER A 89 -16.21 -7.17 11.37
C SER A 89 -17.29 -6.96 12.44
N GLY A 90 -16.91 -6.36 13.58
CA GLY A 90 -17.79 -6.08 14.72
C GLY A 90 -18.85 -5.03 14.43
N LEU A 91 -19.60 -4.67 15.49
CA LEU A 91 -20.71 -3.71 15.40
C LEU A 91 -20.27 -2.25 15.59
N ALA A 92 -19.03 -2.01 15.99
CA ALA A 92 -18.53 -0.69 16.35
C ALA A 92 -17.15 -0.43 15.74
N ALA A 93 -16.80 0.85 15.61
CA ALA A 93 -15.48 1.25 15.19
C ALA A 93 -14.43 0.91 16.26
N GLU A 94 -13.25 0.50 15.83
CA GLU A 94 -12.14 0.12 16.71
C GLU A 94 -10.98 1.12 16.57
N LEU A 95 -10.19 1.27 17.64
CA LEU A 95 -8.98 2.09 17.60
C LEU A 95 -7.81 1.21 17.15
N THR A 96 -7.44 1.35 15.88
CA THR A 96 -6.39 0.53 15.26
C THR A 96 -5.07 1.31 15.24
N PRO A 97 -3.95 0.73 15.72
CA PRO A 97 -2.65 1.38 15.69
C PRO A 97 -2.14 1.53 14.25
N ALA A 98 -1.74 2.75 13.89
CA ALA A 98 -1.07 3.05 12.64
C ALA A 98 0.39 2.58 12.66
N GLY A 99 0.96 2.34 11.48
CA GLY A 99 2.32 1.83 11.27
C GLY A 99 2.45 0.31 11.38
N VAL A 100 1.36 -0.43 11.65
CA VAL A 100 1.34 -1.90 11.65
C VAL A 100 0.94 -2.44 10.28
N HIS A 101 -0.30 -2.14 9.87
CA HIS A 101 -0.88 -2.61 8.61
C HIS A 101 -0.86 -1.53 7.52
N TRP A 102 -0.93 -0.27 7.95
CA TRP A 102 -0.93 0.91 7.11
C TRP A 102 -0.45 2.10 7.96
N ASP A 103 0.11 3.10 7.30
CA ASP A 103 0.12 4.46 7.83
C ASP A 103 -1.18 5.16 7.39
N ALA A 104 -1.46 6.35 7.92
CA ALA A 104 -2.60 7.12 7.49
C ALA A 104 -2.30 8.60 7.25
N CYS A 105 -2.99 9.18 6.28
CA CYS A 105 -2.98 10.62 6.02
C CYS A 105 -4.36 11.19 6.32
N GLN A 106 -4.47 12.00 7.37
CA GLN A 106 -5.68 12.70 7.74
C GLN A 106 -5.71 14.10 7.15
N VAL A 107 -6.75 14.38 6.39
CA VAL A 107 -6.96 15.66 5.70
C VAL A 107 -8.28 16.27 6.19
N PRO A 108 -8.35 17.59 6.42
CA PRO A 108 -9.61 18.26 6.69
C PRO A 108 -10.64 18.01 5.58
N ALA A 109 -11.91 17.82 5.93
CA ALA A 109 -12.94 17.35 5.00
C ALA A 109 -13.07 18.20 3.73
N TYR A 110 -12.98 19.54 3.85
CA TYR A 110 -13.07 20.44 2.70
C TYR A 110 -11.97 20.22 1.64
N LEU A 111 -10.76 19.86 2.08
CA LEU A 111 -9.64 19.54 1.21
C LEU A 111 -9.72 18.09 0.78
N GLY A 112 -10.06 17.20 1.71
CA GLY A 112 -10.20 15.77 1.47
C GLY A 112 -11.24 15.45 0.41
N ASP A 113 -12.39 16.14 0.38
CA ASP A 113 -13.42 15.92 -0.63
C ASP A 113 -12.90 16.23 -2.04
N ARG A 114 -12.06 17.27 -2.19
CA ARG A 114 -11.42 17.61 -3.47
C ARG A 114 -10.35 16.60 -3.86
N VAL A 115 -9.51 16.19 -2.91
CA VAL A 115 -8.50 15.15 -3.11
C VAL A 115 -9.15 13.83 -3.53
N LEU A 116 -10.24 13.42 -2.85
CA LEU A 116 -10.99 12.22 -3.16
C LEU A 116 -11.63 12.29 -4.55
N ALA A 117 -12.23 13.43 -4.90
CA ALA A 117 -12.80 13.64 -6.23
C ALA A 117 -11.74 13.57 -7.33
N ARG A 118 -10.55 14.10 -7.07
CA ARG A 118 -9.42 14.10 -8.02
C ARG A 118 -8.77 12.73 -8.19
N LEU A 119 -8.55 12.00 -7.10
CA LEU A 119 -8.01 10.63 -7.15
C LEU A 119 -9.01 9.66 -7.79
N GLY A 120 -10.31 9.85 -7.58
CA GLY A 120 -11.34 9.04 -8.21
C GLY A 120 -11.18 7.55 -7.91
N ARG A 121 -10.86 6.77 -8.95
CA ARG A 121 -10.64 5.31 -8.86
C ARG A 121 -9.24 4.92 -8.38
N GLU A 122 -8.28 5.84 -8.43
CA GLU A 122 -6.92 5.61 -7.92
C GLU A 122 -6.84 5.80 -6.40
N SER A 123 -7.92 6.26 -5.77
CA SER A 123 -8.04 6.31 -4.32
C SER A 123 -8.32 4.90 -3.78
N GLY A 124 -7.49 4.45 -2.85
CA GLY A 124 -7.70 3.23 -2.07
C GLY A 124 -8.72 3.44 -0.95
N ALA A 125 -8.54 2.69 0.15
CA ALA A 125 -9.38 2.76 1.33
C ALA A 125 -9.36 4.16 1.99
N VAL A 126 -10.55 4.71 2.24
CA VAL A 126 -10.72 6.03 2.86
C VAL A 126 -11.79 5.97 3.93
N ILE A 127 -11.44 6.44 5.13
CA ILE A 127 -12.37 6.61 6.24
C ILE A 127 -12.81 8.06 6.29
N ARG A 128 -14.12 8.31 6.35
CA ARG A 128 -14.69 9.61 6.65
C ARG A 128 -15.11 9.64 8.11
N ASP A 129 -14.64 10.64 8.83
CA ASP A 129 -15.12 11.01 10.16
C ASP A 129 -15.90 12.33 10.07
N PRO A 130 -17.25 12.28 10.07
CA PRO A 130 -18.08 13.47 10.06
C PRO A 130 -17.91 14.35 11.30
N TYR A 131 -17.61 13.75 12.46
CA TYR A 131 -17.49 14.47 13.73
C TYR A 131 -16.19 15.26 13.80
N GLY A 132 -15.06 14.60 13.52
CA GLY A 132 -13.75 15.25 13.40
C GLY A 132 -13.58 16.10 12.15
N ARG A 133 -14.54 16.03 11.21
CA ARG A 133 -14.51 16.69 9.88
C ARG A 133 -13.23 16.37 9.13
N ARG A 134 -12.87 15.08 9.08
CA ARG A 134 -11.65 14.58 8.44
C ARG A 134 -11.94 13.42 7.49
N LEU A 135 -11.11 13.33 6.45
CA LEU A 135 -10.94 12.11 5.67
C LEU A 135 -9.56 11.55 5.99
N THR A 136 -9.51 10.24 6.18
CA THR A 136 -8.29 9.50 6.50
C THR A 136 -8.03 8.50 5.39
N TRP A 137 -6.99 8.76 4.59
CA TRP A 137 -6.49 7.78 3.61
C TRP A 137 -5.59 6.80 4.32
N LEU A 138 -5.76 5.52 3.99
CA LEU A 138 -4.83 4.47 4.41
C LEU A 138 -3.82 4.27 3.30
N ILE A 139 -2.55 4.27 3.68
CA ILE A 139 -1.41 4.15 2.78
C ILE A 139 -0.44 3.12 3.34
N ASP A 140 0.52 2.70 2.52
CA ASP A 140 1.49 1.69 2.95
C ASP A 140 2.23 2.09 4.23
N PRO A 141 2.54 1.12 5.11
CA PRO A 141 3.36 1.38 6.29
C PRO A 141 4.66 2.08 5.91
N LEU A 142 5.09 3.03 6.74
CA LEU A 142 6.31 3.84 6.56
C LEU A 142 6.27 4.81 5.37
N ALA A 143 5.19 4.84 4.58
CA ALA A 143 5.09 5.69 3.40
C ALA A 143 4.85 7.17 3.74
N THR A 144 4.53 7.49 5.00
CA THR A 144 4.48 8.87 5.51
C THR A 144 5.86 9.50 5.71
N ARG A 145 6.93 8.68 5.76
CA ARG A 145 8.29 9.19 6.00
C ARG A 145 8.74 10.12 4.87
N GLY A 146 9.27 11.28 5.24
CA GLY A 146 9.80 12.26 4.29
C GLY A 146 8.75 13.17 3.63
N TRP A 147 7.47 13.04 3.98
CA TRP A 147 6.45 14.01 3.57
C TRP A 147 6.70 15.34 4.31
N ALA A 148 7.10 16.36 3.56
CA ALA A 148 7.12 17.72 4.06
C ALA A 148 5.74 18.36 3.81
N ILE A 149 4.91 18.36 4.85
CA ILE A 149 3.59 18.99 4.85
C ILE A 149 3.67 20.30 5.64
N PRO A 150 3.27 21.45 5.06
CA PRO A 150 3.25 22.71 5.79
C PRO A 150 2.31 22.62 6.99
N GLU A 151 2.74 23.10 8.16
CA GLU A 151 1.93 23.10 9.40
C GLU A 151 0.57 23.79 9.22
N ALA A 152 0.51 24.80 8.35
CA ALA A 152 -0.70 25.55 8.00
C ALA A 152 -1.80 24.71 7.33
N THR A 153 -1.49 23.49 6.86
CA THR A 153 -2.43 22.66 6.09
C THR A 153 -3.41 21.88 6.97
N CYS A 154 -3.18 21.83 8.30
CA CYS A 154 -3.96 21.02 9.25
C CYS A 154 -4.06 19.52 8.89
N ILE A 155 -3.18 19.04 8.01
CA ILE A 155 -3.02 17.63 7.62
C ILE A 155 -2.18 16.94 8.67
N GLN A 156 -2.56 15.73 9.04
CA GLN A 156 -1.84 14.91 10.01
C GLN A 156 -1.42 13.61 9.36
N LEU A 157 -0.15 13.27 9.50
CA LEU A 157 0.37 11.96 9.10
C LEU A 157 0.43 11.10 10.35
N LEU A 158 -0.22 9.95 10.28
CA LEU A 158 -0.32 9.00 11.37
C LEU A 158 0.51 7.77 11.04
N SER A 159 1.44 7.44 11.92
CA SER A 159 2.27 6.24 11.83
C SER A 159 2.39 5.61 13.21
N THR A 160 3.50 4.94 13.50
CA THR A 160 3.75 4.24 14.77
C THR A 160 3.38 5.09 16.00
N ALA A 161 2.72 4.46 16.97
CA ALA A 161 2.22 5.06 18.23
C ALA A 161 1.00 5.99 18.09
N GLN A 162 0.43 6.14 16.90
CA GLN A 162 -0.84 6.83 16.68
C GLN A 162 -1.94 5.82 16.32
N HIS A 163 -3.20 6.22 16.49
CA HIS A 163 -4.35 5.34 16.25
C HIS A 163 -5.31 6.00 15.26
N VAL A 164 -5.99 5.17 14.45
CA VAL A 164 -7.12 5.60 13.63
C VAL A 164 -8.37 4.90 14.12
N THR A 165 -9.48 5.64 14.14
CA THR A 165 -10.80 5.06 14.35
C THR A 165 -11.25 4.37 13.08
N GLU A 166 -11.10 3.05 13.07
CA GLU A 166 -11.41 2.20 11.95
C GLU A 166 -12.87 1.71 12.03
N PRO A 167 -13.69 2.00 11.02
CA PRO A 167 -15.08 1.54 11.02
C PRO A 167 -15.19 0.06 10.61
N PRO A 168 -16.27 -0.63 11.03
CA PRO A 168 -16.51 -1.99 10.58
C PRO A 168 -16.52 -2.13 9.05
N ALA A 169 -16.09 -3.27 8.52
CA ALA A 169 -15.99 -3.51 7.07
C ALA A 169 -17.28 -3.19 6.28
N TRP A 170 -18.45 -3.43 6.89
CA TRP A 170 -19.77 -3.19 6.28
C TRP A 170 -20.24 -1.72 6.39
N CYS A 171 -19.57 -0.89 7.19
CA CYS A 171 -20.02 0.44 7.54
C CYS A 171 -19.60 1.49 6.51
N THR A 172 -20.42 1.68 5.47
CA THR A 172 -20.20 2.68 4.40
C THR A 172 -20.99 3.98 4.60
N ARG A 173 -21.86 4.03 5.61
CA ARG A 173 -22.63 5.22 5.96
C ARG A 173 -22.94 5.24 7.45
N SER A 174 -22.48 6.28 8.13
CA SER A 174 -22.73 6.50 9.56
C SER A 174 -22.60 7.98 9.92
N SER A 175 -23.20 8.38 11.03
CA SER A 175 -22.93 9.66 11.69
C SER A 175 -21.55 9.69 12.37
N PHE A 176 -20.97 8.50 12.59
CA PHE A 176 -19.60 8.30 13.05
C PHE A 176 -18.68 7.96 11.88
N ALA A 177 -17.44 7.58 12.19
CA ALA A 177 -16.49 7.07 11.22
C ALA A 177 -17.13 5.97 10.33
N HIS A 178 -16.96 6.07 9.03
CA HIS A 178 -17.41 5.09 8.04
C HIS A 178 -16.51 5.09 6.80
N TRP A 179 -16.56 4.03 6.01
CA TRP A 179 -15.84 3.93 4.75
C TRP A 179 -16.44 4.89 3.71
N ALA A 180 -15.68 5.91 3.32
CA ALA A 180 -15.98 6.70 2.13
C ALA A 180 -15.57 5.97 0.85
N ARG A 181 -14.52 5.16 0.93
CA ARG A 181 -14.12 4.16 -0.07
C ARG A 181 -13.78 2.87 0.67
N GLY A 182 -14.41 1.78 0.24
CA GLY A 182 -14.26 0.46 0.87
C GLY A 182 -12.88 -0.14 0.61
N TRP A 183 -12.35 -0.82 1.62
CA TRP A 183 -11.05 -1.49 1.54
C TRP A 183 -11.06 -2.70 0.59
N ALA A 184 -12.16 -3.46 0.57
CA ALA A 184 -12.28 -4.72 -0.17
C ALA A 184 -12.18 -4.55 -1.70
N GLU A 185 -12.52 -3.36 -2.21
CA GLU A 185 -12.54 -3.07 -3.63
C GLU A 185 -11.27 -2.35 -4.11
N HIS A 186 -10.55 -1.66 -3.21
CA HIS A 186 -9.59 -0.63 -3.61
C HIS A 186 -8.22 -0.66 -2.91
N GLY A 187 -7.96 -1.59 -1.99
CA GLY A 187 -6.64 -1.72 -1.35
C GLY A 187 -6.16 -0.45 -0.63
N LEU A 188 -4.86 -0.32 -0.40
CA LEU A 188 -4.25 0.91 0.14
C LEU A 188 -4.02 1.94 -0.97
N THR A 189 -4.06 3.22 -0.62
CA THR A 189 -3.82 4.30 -1.59
C THR A 189 -2.32 4.47 -1.84
N ASP A 190 -1.92 4.65 -3.10
CA ASP A 190 -0.54 5.02 -3.44
C ASP A 190 -0.16 6.35 -2.77
N ALA A 191 0.83 6.29 -1.88
CA ALA A 191 1.26 7.43 -1.08
C ALA A 191 1.84 8.57 -1.94
N ARG A 192 2.57 8.26 -3.02
CA ARG A 192 3.18 9.29 -3.89
C ARG A 192 2.09 10.04 -4.65
N LEU A 193 1.12 9.31 -5.18
CA LEU A 193 -0.02 9.90 -5.88
C LEU A 193 -0.85 10.79 -4.95
N LEU A 194 -1.16 10.29 -3.75
CA LEU A 194 -1.89 11.06 -2.73
C LEU A 194 -1.16 12.35 -2.37
N HIS A 195 0.16 12.29 -2.15
CA HIS A 195 0.97 13.47 -1.81
C HIS A 195 0.98 14.52 -2.93
N VAL A 196 1.10 14.09 -4.19
CA VAL A 196 1.05 14.98 -5.36
C VAL A 196 -0.31 15.68 -5.45
N VAL A 197 -1.39 14.93 -5.32
CA VAL A 197 -2.76 15.48 -5.38
C VAL A 197 -3.03 16.44 -4.22
N ILE A 198 -2.63 16.09 -3.00
CA ILE A 198 -2.75 16.97 -1.83
C ILE A 198 -2.03 18.30 -2.09
N ARG A 199 -0.79 18.27 -2.60
CA ARG A 199 -0.04 19.49 -2.89
C ARG A 199 -0.70 20.33 -3.99
N ALA A 200 -1.24 19.69 -5.02
CA ALA A 200 -1.95 20.40 -6.10
C ALA A 200 -3.22 21.09 -5.58
N GLU A 201 -4.03 20.40 -4.77
CA GLU A 201 -5.28 20.94 -4.21
C GLU A 201 -5.06 21.94 -3.06
N HIS A 202 -3.87 21.92 -2.46
CA HIS A 202 -3.43 22.90 -1.46
C HIS A 202 -2.69 24.12 -2.06
N GLY A 203 -2.33 24.10 -3.35
CA GLY A 203 -1.56 25.14 -4.03
C GLY A 203 -2.07 26.58 -3.77
N PRO A 204 -1.22 27.61 -3.98
CA PRO A 204 -1.46 28.96 -3.50
C PRO A 204 -2.84 29.42 -3.93
N ARG A 205 -3.69 29.67 -2.94
CA ARG A 205 -4.94 30.38 -3.13
C ARG A 205 -4.53 31.74 -3.69
N GLU A 206 -4.65 31.95 -5.01
CA GLU A 206 -4.77 33.30 -5.52
C GLU A 206 -5.84 33.93 -4.65
N ARG A 207 -5.43 34.93 -3.88
CA ARG A 207 -6.38 35.79 -3.21
C ARG A 207 -7.28 36.26 -4.34
N GLU A 208 -8.51 35.75 -4.36
CA GLU A 208 -9.63 36.51 -4.89
C GLU A 208 -9.53 37.85 -4.17
N SER A 209 -8.87 38.77 -4.85
CA SER A 209 -9.03 40.20 -4.71
C SER A 209 -10.52 40.41 -4.87
N ARG A 210 -11.25 40.29 -3.76
CA ARG A 210 -12.50 41.00 -3.57
C ARG A 210 -12.13 42.47 -3.38
N ALA A 211 -11.62 43.06 -4.46
CA ALA A 211 -11.97 44.41 -4.82
C ALA A 211 -13.44 44.30 -5.19
N GLU A 212 -14.32 44.64 -4.27
CA GLU A 212 -15.71 44.99 -4.56
C GLU A 212 -16.31 45.66 -3.31
N TRP A 213 -16.36 46.99 -3.43
CA TRP A 213 -17.17 48.02 -2.75
C TRP A 213 -16.92 48.30 -1.26
#